data_AF-A0A961GPL5-F1
#
_entry.id   AF-A0A961GPL5-F1
#
_cell.length_a   1.000
_cell.length_b   1.000
_cell.length_c   1.000
_cell.angle_alpha   90.00
_cell.angle_beta   90.00
_cell.angle_gamma   90.00
#
_symmetry.space_group_name_H-M   'P 1'
#
loop_
_entity.id
_entity.type
_entity.pdbx_description
1 polymer ?
#
loop_
_entity_poly.entity_id
_entity_poly.type
_entity_poly.pdbx_seq_one_letter_code
_entity_poly.pdbx_strand_id
1 'polypeptide(L)'
;MASSATNREAHLRLVDQLREKLAAAALGGPERSRARHVERGKLLPRDRVDGLLDPGSPLLEIAPLAADGMYDDDSPAAGIIAGIGRVSGRECMIVANDATVKGGTYYPISVKKHLRAQEIAAQNRLPCIYLVDSGGAFLPRQD
;
A
#
# COMPACT_ATOMS: atom_id res chain seq x y z
N MET A 1 21.85 12.75 31.01
CA MET A 1 20.69 11.85 30.80
C MET A 1 19.54 12.70 30.31
N ALA A 2 18.99 12.44 29.11
CA ALA A 2 17.82 13.17 28.65
C ALA A 2 16.62 12.85 29.56
N SER A 3 15.85 13.89 29.93
CA SER A 3 14.67 13.71 30.79
C SER A 3 13.60 12.88 30.09
N SER A 4 12.76 12.18 30.85
CA SER A 4 11.61 11.42 30.31
C SER A 4 10.70 12.30 29.42
N ALA A 5 10.54 13.59 29.78
CA ALA A 5 9.78 14.56 29.00
C ALA A 5 10.43 14.87 27.63
N THR A 6 11.75 15.05 27.58
CA THR A 6 12.52 15.26 26.34
C THR A 6 12.43 14.05 25.41
N ASN A 7 12.49 12.84 25.97
CA ASN A 7 12.36 11.60 25.19
C ASN A 7 10.94 11.46 24.60
N ARG A 8 9.91 11.79 25.38
CA ARG A 8 8.52 11.78 24.91
C ARG A 8 8.30 12.76 23.75
N GLU A 9 8.80 13.98 23.87
CA GLU A 9 8.66 15.00 22.84
C GLU A 9 9.33 14.59 21.52
N ALA A 10 10.55 14.04 21.59
CA ALA A 10 11.25 13.53 20.42
C ALA A 10 10.49 12.36 19.75
N HIS A 11 9.92 11.46 20.54
CA HIS A 11 9.12 10.35 20.00
C HIS A 11 7.84 10.86 19.32
N LEU A 12 7.13 11.82 19.91
CA LEU A 12 5.93 12.38 19.30
C LEU A 12 6.22 13.04 17.94
N ARG A 13 7.35 13.74 17.80
CA ARG A 13 7.76 14.27 16.49
C ARG A 13 7.95 13.19 15.43
N LEU A 14 8.56 12.05 15.79
CA LEU A 14 8.73 10.93 14.86
C LEU A 14 7.40 10.26 14.49
N VAL A 15 6.47 10.18 15.45
CA VAL A 15 5.10 9.68 15.19
C VAL A 15 4.37 10.58 14.21
N ASP A 16 4.47 11.90 14.37
CA ASP A 16 3.82 12.85 13.47
C ASP A 16 4.43 12.79 12.06
N GLN A 17 5.76 12.72 11.96
CA GLN A 17 6.43 12.49 10.67
C GLN A 17 5.99 11.18 10.01
N LEU A 18 5.85 10.10 10.80
CA LEU A 18 5.35 8.82 10.29
C LEU A 18 3.92 8.95 9.76
N ARG A 19 3.03 9.63 10.49
CA ARG A 19 1.63 9.85 10.08
C ARG A 19 1.55 10.67 8.80
N GLU A 20 2.35 11.71 8.65
CA GLU A 20 2.41 12.53 7.44
C GLU A 20 2.81 11.68 6.22
N LYS A 21 3.88 10.89 6.34
CA LYS A 21 4.33 10.01 5.27
C LYS A 21 3.28 8.95 4.91
N LEU A 22 2.64 8.35 5.90
CA LEU A 22 1.58 7.37 5.69
C LEU A 22 0.39 7.99 4.97
N ALA A 23 -0.03 9.19 5.38
CA ALA A 23 -1.13 9.92 4.75
C ALA A 23 -0.81 10.25 3.28
N ALA A 24 0.41 10.73 3.00
CA ALA A 24 0.86 11.03 1.66
C ALA A 24 0.90 9.78 0.77
N ALA A 25 1.50 8.68 1.24
CA ALA A 25 1.56 7.41 0.51
C ALA A 25 0.15 6.82 0.27
N ALA A 26 -0.78 7.01 1.22
CA ALA A 26 -2.14 6.52 1.10
C ALA A 26 -2.95 7.20 -0.01
N LEU A 27 -2.56 8.41 -0.44
CA LEU A 27 -3.21 9.10 -1.56
C LEU A 27 -3.08 8.33 -2.87
N GLY A 28 -2.00 7.55 -3.06
CA GLY A 28 -1.70 6.87 -4.31
C GLY A 28 -1.08 7.82 -5.34
N GLY A 29 -1.44 7.66 -6.61
CA GLY A 29 -0.90 8.49 -7.69
C GLY A 29 -1.37 9.95 -7.67
N PRO A 30 -0.87 10.78 -8.61
CA PRO A 30 -1.25 12.19 -8.72
C PRO A 30 -2.77 12.37 -8.84
N GLU A 31 -3.31 13.47 -8.32
CA GLU A 31 -4.74 13.80 -8.35
C GLU A 31 -5.38 13.60 -9.73
N ARG A 32 -4.74 14.09 -10.80
CA ARG A 32 -5.20 13.91 -12.18
C ARG A 32 -5.35 12.43 -12.57
N SER A 33 -4.48 11.55 -12.10
CA SER A 33 -4.57 10.11 -12.36
C SER A 33 -5.72 9.47 -11.58
N ARG A 34 -5.95 9.90 -10.34
CA ARG A 34 -7.06 9.43 -9.49
C ARG A 34 -8.42 9.85 -10.05
N ALA A 35 -8.56 11.12 -10.43
CA ALA A 35 -9.76 11.64 -11.09
C ALA A 35 -10.07 10.86 -12.38
N ARG A 36 -9.08 10.71 -13.27
CA ARG A 36 -9.25 9.93 -14.52
C ARG A 36 -9.61 8.47 -14.26
N HIS A 37 -9.12 7.87 -13.17
CA HIS A 37 -9.46 6.49 -12.80
C HIS A 37 -10.93 6.37 -12.38
N VAL A 38 -11.41 7.32 -11.57
CA VAL A 38 -12.82 7.38 -11.14
C VAL A 38 -13.76 7.71 -12.31
N GLU A 39 -13.39 8.63 -13.19
CA GLU A 39 -14.16 8.96 -14.42
C GLU A 39 -14.41 7.74 -15.32
N ARG A 40 -13.53 6.73 -15.26
CA ARG A 40 -13.70 5.46 -15.97
C ARG A 40 -14.68 4.49 -15.28
N GLY A 41 -15.38 4.92 -14.23
CA GLY A 41 -16.31 4.12 -13.45
C GLY A 41 -15.63 3.10 -12.53
N LYS A 42 -14.35 3.29 -12.21
CA LYS A 42 -13.57 2.36 -11.38
C LYS A 42 -13.42 2.93 -9.97
N LEU A 43 -13.63 2.08 -8.96
CA LEU A 43 -13.26 2.38 -7.57
C LEU A 43 -11.73 2.55 -7.45
N LEU A 44 -11.28 3.45 -6.57
CA LEU A 44 -9.87 3.53 -6.19
C LEU A 44 -9.47 2.25 -5.44
N PRO A 45 -8.18 1.87 -5.45
CA PRO A 45 -7.77 0.58 -4.91
C PRO A 45 -8.01 0.46 -3.40
N ARG A 46 -7.88 1.53 -2.61
CA ARG A 46 -8.22 1.52 -1.18
C ARG A 46 -9.71 1.33 -0.96
N ASP A 47 -10.57 2.02 -1.73
CA ASP A 47 -12.02 1.82 -1.67
C ASP A 47 -12.42 0.38 -1.99
N ARG A 48 -11.72 -0.29 -2.92
CA ARG A 48 -11.96 -1.71 -3.21
C ARG A 48 -11.56 -2.62 -2.06
N VAL A 49 -10.45 -2.31 -1.38
CA VAL A 49 -10.02 -3.06 -0.20
C VAL A 49 -11.04 -2.86 0.92
N ASP A 50 -11.44 -1.62 1.21
CA ASP A 50 -12.42 -1.31 2.24
C ASP A 50 -13.78 -1.95 1.95
N GLY A 51 -14.22 -1.97 0.69
CA GLY A 51 -15.45 -2.64 0.27
C GLY A 51 -15.38 -4.18 0.27
N LEU A 52 -14.18 -4.76 0.26
CA LEU A 52 -13.96 -6.21 0.34
C LEU A 52 -13.96 -6.71 1.79
N LEU A 53 -13.49 -5.89 2.73
CA LEU A 53 -13.37 -6.25 4.13
C LEU A 53 -14.74 -6.40 4.80
N ASP A 54 -14.81 -7.28 5.79
CA ASP A 54 -15.97 -7.35 6.67
C ASP A 54 -16.18 -5.99 7.37
N PRO A 55 -17.45 -5.54 7.54
CA PRO A 55 -17.73 -4.25 8.19
C PRO A 55 -17.05 -4.09 9.54
N GLY A 56 -16.29 -3.00 9.71
CA GLY A 56 -15.53 -2.70 10.93
C GLY A 56 -14.27 -3.52 11.14
N SER A 57 -13.92 -4.45 10.22
CA SER A 57 -12.63 -5.14 10.26
C SER A 57 -11.49 -4.17 9.92
N PRO A 58 -10.39 -4.16 10.69
CA PRO A 58 -9.20 -3.42 10.29
C PRO A 58 -8.48 -4.10 9.12
N LEU A 59 -7.62 -3.33 8.46
CA LEU A 59 -6.57 -3.83 7.58
C LEU A 59 -5.23 -3.66 8.29
N LEU A 60 -4.49 -4.75 8.49
CA LEU A 60 -3.08 -4.69 8.86
C LEU A 60 -2.24 -4.52 7.60
N GLU A 61 -1.97 -3.27 7.21
CA GLU A 61 -1.23 -2.94 6.00
C GLU A 61 0.27 -3.26 6.13
N ILE A 62 0.83 -3.86 5.07
CA ILE A 62 2.22 -4.31 4.98
C ILE A 62 3.00 -3.31 4.14
N ALA A 63 4.08 -2.78 4.71
CA ALA A 63 4.99 -1.84 4.06
C ALA A 63 4.26 -0.67 3.33
N PRO A 64 3.41 0.10 4.03
CA PRO A 64 2.71 1.25 3.43
C PRO A 64 3.67 2.32 2.89
N LEU A 65 4.88 2.42 3.46
CA LEU A 65 5.95 3.32 3.00
C LEU A 65 6.94 2.66 2.02
N ALA A 66 6.57 1.55 1.38
CA ALA A 66 7.42 0.99 0.33
C ALA A 66 7.67 2.03 -0.76
N ALA A 67 8.93 2.12 -1.21
CA ALA A 67 9.43 3.12 -2.16
C ALA A 67 9.52 4.58 -1.64
N ASP A 68 9.29 4.86 -0.36
CA ASP A 68 9.52 6.20 0.22
C ASP A 68 10.99 6.62 0.04
N GLY A 69 11.20 7.80 -0.57
CA GLY A 69 12.52 8.32 -0.92
C GLY A 69 13.23 7.56 -2.06
N MET A 70 12.51 6.70 -2.79
CA MET A 70 13.02 5.99 -3.96
C MET A 70 12.35 6.49 -5.23
N TYR A 71 13.05 6.37 -6.36
CA TYR A 71 12.46 6.65 -7.69
C TYR A 71 11.85 8.06 -7.81
N ASP A 72 12.44 9.08 -7.18
CA ASP A 72 11.90 10.44 -7.16
C ASP A 72 10.47 10.52 -6.60
N ASP A 73 10.13 9.62 -5.67
CA ASP A 73 8.81 9.48 -5.02
C ASP A 73 7.64 9.22 -5.99
N ASP A 74 7.94 8.75 -7.21
CA ASP A 74 6.97 8.49 -8.27
C ASP A 74 6.13 7.21 -8.07
N SER A 75 6.45 6.41 -7.05
CA SER A 75 5.85 5.07 -6.81
C SER A 75 5.40 4.88 -5.35
N PRO A 76 4.50 5.74 -4.81
CA PRO A 76 4.06 5.65 -3.42
C PRO A 76 3.50 4.26 -3.09
N ALA A 77 3.84 3.76 -1.90
CA ALA A 77 3.52 2.41 -1.43
C ALA A 77 3.97 1.29 -2.40
N ALA A 78 4.92 1.56 -3.29
CA ALA A 78 5.32 0.71 -4.41
C ALA A 78 4.19 0.38 -5.40
N GLY A 79 3.16 1.22 -5.51
CA GLY A 79 2.00 1.02 -6.39
C GLY A 79 1.13 -0.19 -6.01
N ILE A 80 1.25 -0.68 -4.77
CA ILE A 80 0.52 -1.85 -4.27
C ILE A 80 0.06 -1.59 -2.84
N ILE A 81 -1.22 -1.82 -2.56
CA ILE A 81 -1.72 -2.01 -1.19
C ILE A 81 -1.65 -3.51 -0.91
N ALA A 82 -0.94 -3.90 0.14
CA ALA A 82 -0.89 -5.28 0.60
C ALA A 82 -1.18 -5.29 2.10
N GLY A 83 -1.98 -6.24 2.58
CA GLY A 83 -2.32 -6.31 4.00
C GLY A 83 -3.16 -7.51 4.36
N ILE A 84 -3.30 -7.74 5.65
CA ILE A 84 -4.14 -8.81 6.20
C ILE A 84 -5.42 -8.19 6.71
N GLY A 85 -6.56 -8.72 6.29
CA GLY A 85 -7.87 -8.29 6.76
C GLY A 85 -8.88 -9.42 6.73
N ARG A 86 -10.04 -9.22 7.35
CA ARG A 86 -11.07 -10.25 7.45
C ARG A 86 -12.04 -10.14 6.27
N VAL A 87 -12.27 -11.27 5.59
CA VAL A 87 -13.24 -11.40 4.50
C VAL A 87 -14.09 -12.63 4.79
N SER A 88 -15.40 -12.45 4.94
CA SER A 88 -16.35 -13.51 5.32
C SER A 88 -15.92 -14.27 6.58
N GLY A 89 -15.49 -13.54 7.61
CA GLY A 89 -15.06 -14.12 8.88
C GLY A 89 -13.66 -14.74 8.88
N ARG A 90 -12.93 -14.73 7.75
CA ARG A 90 -11.61 -15.35 7.61
C ARG A 90 -10.52 -14.32 7.35
N GLU A 91 -9.38 -14.45 8.01
CA GLU A 91 -8.19 -13.63 7.71
C GLU A 91 -7.61 -14.01 6.35
N CYS A 92 -7.46 -13.00 5.48
CA CYS A 92 -6.96 -13.15 4.13
C CYS A 92 -5.82 -12.16 3.89
N MET A 93 -4.82 -12.59 3.12
CA MET A 93 -3.86 -11.68 2.50
C MET A 93 -4.55 -11.02 1.30
N ILE A 94 -4.58 -9.70 1.28
CA ILE A 94 -5.14 -8.89 0.19
C ILE A 94 -3.99 -8.17 -0.49
N VAL A 95 -3.94 -8.22 -1.81
CA VAL A 95 -2.97 -7.48 -2.62
C VAL A 95 -3.72 -6.76 -3.74
N ALA A 96 -3.68 -5.42 -3.74
CA ALA A 96 -4.38 -4.57 -4.69
C ALA A 96 -3.38 -3.64 -5.41
N ASN A 97 -3.38 -3.67 -6.74
CA ASN A 97 -2.58 -2.74 -7.52
C ASN A 97 -3.21 -1.34 -7.53
N ASP A 98 -2.38 -0.31 -7.43
CA ASP A 98 -2.81 1.05 -7.63
C ASP A 98 -2.54 1.51 -9.07
N ALA A 99 -3.57 1.40 -9.92
CA ALA A 99 -3.51 1.84 -11.30
C ALA A 99 -3.28 3.36 -11.46
N THR A 100 -3.44 4.15 -10.39
CA THR A 100 -3.18 5.60 -10.42
C THR A 100 -1.68 5.90 -10.31
N VAL A 101 -0.88 4.98 -9.78
CA VAL A 101 0.58 5.05 -9.67
C VAL A 101 1.22 4.45 -10.92
N LYS A 102 1.67 5.30 -11.85
CA LYS A 102 2.31 4.90 -13.13
C LYS A 102 1.53 3.81 -13.90
N GLY A 103 0.20 3.81 -13.82
CA GLY A 103 -0.63 2.79 -14.48
C GLY A 103 -0.64 1.43 -13.79
N GLY A 104 -0.21 1.35 -12.52
CA GLY A 104 -0.11 0.09 -11.76
C GLY A 104 1.06 -0.78 -12.21
N THR A 105 2.05 -0.23 -12.91
CA THR A 105 3.22 -0.98 -13.36
C THR A 105 4.14 -1.36 -12.20
N TYR A 106 4.74 -2.54 -12.27
CA TYR A 106 5.65 -3.04 -11.24
C TYR A 106 7.04 -2.41 -11.36
N TYR A 107 7.41 -1.61 -10.37
CA TYR A 107 8.80 -1.28 -10.11
C TYR A 107 9.51 -2.49 -9.45
N PRO A 108 10.86 -2.54 -9.42
CA PRO A 108 11.57 -3.61 -8.72
C PRO A 108 11.12 -3.77 -7.26
N ILE A 109 10.85 -2.66 -6.56
CA ILE A 109 10.33 -2.69 -5.19
C ILE A 109 8.88 -3.21 -5.10
N SER A 110 8.07 -3.03 -6.14
CA SER A 110 6.71 -3.57 -6.22
C SER A 110 6.74 -5.10 -6.24
N VAL A 111 7.66 -5.68 -7.02
CA VAL A 111 7.88 -7.14 -7.05
C VAL A 111 8.26 -7.64 -5.67
N LYS A 112 9.23 -6.97 -5.01
CA LYS A 112 9.65 -7.35 -3.65
C LYS A 112 8.51 -7.26 -2.64
N LYS A 113 7.69 -6.20 -2.68
CA LYS A 113 6.52 -6.05 -1.79
C LYS A 113 5.48 -7.14 -2.04
N HIS A 114 5.19 -7.47 -3.30
CA HIS A 114 4.25 -8.53 -3.65
C HIS A 114 4.74 -9.90 -3.16
N LEU A 115 5.99 -10.25 -3.44
CA LEU A 115 6.58 -11.51 -2.99
C LEU A 115 6.61 -11.60 -1.45
N ARG A 116 6.89 -10.48 -0.77
CA ARG A 116 6.82 -10.45 0.70
C ARG A 116 5.40 -10.71 1.23
N ALA A 117 4.37 -10.17 0.57
CA ALA A 117 2.98 -10.46 0.93
C ALA A 117 2.65 -11.95 0.74
N GLN A 118 3.11 -12.56 -0.36
CA GLN A 118 2.95 -14.00 -0.61
C GLN A 118 3.70 -14.86 0.41
N GLU A 119 4.91 -14.46 0.79
CA GLU A 119 5.70 -15.17 1.80
C GLU A 119 4.99 -15.17 3.16
N ILE A 120 4.47 -14.02 3.59
CA ILE A 120 3.66 -13.90 4.81
C ILE A 120 2.43 -14.79 4.71
N ALA A 121 1.71 -14.75 3.59
CA ALA A 121 0.53 -15.58 3.39
C ALA A 121 0.84 -17.08 3.45
N ALA A 122 1.94 -17.52 2.82
CA ALA A 122 2.38 -18.91 2.82
C ALA A 122 2.77 -19.39 4.23
N GLN A 123 3.54 -18.59 4.96
CA GLN A 123 3.98 -18.90 6.33
C GLN A 123 2.81 -19.01 7.32
N ASN A 124 1.76 -18.21 7.12
CA ASN A 124 0.62 -18.12 8.03
C ASN A 124 -0.66 -18.80 7.50
N ARG A 125 -0.57 -19.50 6.35
CA ARG A 125 -1.69 -20.20 5.68
C ARG A 125 -2.90 -19.30 5.42
N LEU A 126 -2.66 -18.06 5.03
CA LEU A 126 -3.69 -17.09 4.68
C LEU A 126 -4.13 -17.30 3.22
N PRO A 127 -5.44 -17.38 2.93
CA PRO A 127 -5.93 -17.25 1.56
C PRO A 127 -5.50 -15.92 0.95
N CYS A 128 -5.17 -15.93 -0.33
CA CYS A 128 -4.76 -14.73 -1.07
C CYS A 128 -5.89 -14.23 -1.97
N ILE A 129 -6.19 -12.94 -1.89
CA ILE A 129 -7.13 -12.24 -2.76
C ILE A 129 -6.35 -11.15 -3.52
N TYR A 130 -6.29 -11.27 -4.84
CA TYR A 130 -5.59 -10.33 -5.71
C TYR A 130 -6.60 -9.44 -6.44
N LEU A 131 -6.59 -8.14 -6.12
CA LEU A 131 -7.35 -7.11 -6.84
C LEU A 131 -6.45 -6.55 -7.96
N VAL A 132 -6.31 -7.35 -9.02
CA VAL A 132 -5.36 -7.08 -10.13
C VAL A 132 -5.83 -5.91 -10.98
N ASP A 133 -4.99 -4.90 -11.11
CA ASP A 133 -5.22 -3.71 -11.95
C ASP A 133 -3.88 -3.08 -12.33
N SER A 134 -3.09 -3.82 -13.11
CA SER A 134 -1.69 -3.51 -13.42
C SER A 134 -1.46 -3.36 -14.93
N GLY A 135 -0.68 -2.35 -15.31
CA GLY A 135 -0.18 -2.17 -16.68
C GLY A 135 1.02 -3.05 -17.06
N GLY A 136 1.48 -3.95 -16.19
CA GLY A 136 2.63 -4.83 -16.43
C GLY A 136 3.90 -4.43 -15.66
N ALA A 137 5.08 -4.74 -16.20
CA ALA A 137 6.35 -4.33 -15.61
C ALA A 137 6.70 -2.87 -15.97
N PHE A 138 7.42 -2.18 -15.08
CA PHE A 138 7.97 -0.87 -15.40
C PHE A 138 9.21 -1.03 -16.29
N LEU A 139 9.00 -1.00 -17.61
CA LEU A 139 10.02 -1.32 -18.62
C LEU A 139 11.36 -0.59 -18.46
N PRO A 140 11.43 0.70 -18.06
CA PRO A 140 12.73 1.36 -17.84
C PRO A 140 13.59 0.73 -16.73
N ARG A 141 13.04 -0.20 -15.93
CA ARG A 141 13.75 -0.93 -14.86
C ARG A 141 13.39 -2.42 -14.89
N GLN A 142 13.39 -3.02 -16.08
CA GLN A 142 13.01 -4.42 -16.30
C GLN A 142 14.09 -5.45 -15.92
N ASP A 143 15.34 -5.01 -15.77
CA ASP A 143 16.50 -5.87 -15.50
C ASP A 143 16.68 -6.15 -13.99
#